data_AF-A0AAI8YM69-F1
#
_entry.id   AF-A0AAI8YM69-F1
#
_cell.length_a   1.000
_cell.length_b   1.000
_cell.length_c   1.000
_cell.angle_alpha   90.00
_cell.angle_beta   90.00
_cell.angle_gamma   90.00
#
_symmetry.space_group_name_H-M   'P 1'
#
loop_
_entity.id
_entity.type
_entity.pdbx_description
1 polymer ?
#
loop_
_entity_poly.entity_id
_entity_poly.type
_entity_poly.pdbx_seq_one_letter_code
_entity_poly.pdbx_strand_id
1 'polypeptide(L)'
;MDESSEEIDTRIDTLLQQRQSLTDQLLASPYDLIVYLKRAVVYADLGYPDLAAGDAYRALLLSDEVRDEGFEYHDQALEALRAHVTSTDLEILEYGSLSGSRSRLTDLNGVQEPSDLACVASVRCFQVLALSLLLCGCLKSAYNFCERGLATASENQELKNTMKYIQTVAERRLRKEVSSVNDLPDWGMVRREVYPWNQYEPDRFSRQSLNFLNKEMSDMAPKCAIRVTELPILLGDASDTDGYDIIPTCNQLGVFAKEDIAPGEEVLVEYSLVTANNRLKDSVCDACSGDLPPLGSESPAVQCPDCYDTVFCDQFCADQAQALYHPAVCEKDVDSIAKDPDATEAGEALHLLLLARVLAMAAHQEIHPLDVTQVKYIWGDFVASRANEISLSPNAGPPPEWTLPFSFTYNIETPLHILEKMDINIYTSLSRHDIWVFNTLYSKFRGTASARKNPRDGRPDVAAVHPFWCLANHDCNPNVTWDWGGRMVLKAREKRVVGDAPGGIKSGDEILNHYCDVDLPVQQRREWACGSLGGWCMCQRCRDEAATAMDCDG
;
A
#
# COMPACT_ATOMS: atom_id res chain seq x y z
N MET A 1 -33.84 3.67 -20.77
CA MET A 1 -32.76 3.14 -19.91
C MET A 1 -31.53 3.91 -20.30
N ASP A 2 -31.33 5.08 -19.68
CA ASP A 2 -30.10 5.90 -19.82
C ASP A 2 -30.07 7.03 -18.76
N GLU A 3 -31.23 7.49 -18.30
CA GLU A 3 -31.33 8.54 -17.26
C GLU A 3 -30.60 8.20 -15.94
N SER A 4 -30.55 6.91 -15.54
CA SER A 4 -29.91 6.51 -14.29
C SER A 4 -28.38 6.49 -14.33
N SER A 5 -27.77 6.35 -15.51
CA SER A 5 -26.31 6.36 -15.65
C SER A 5 -25.79 7.81 -15.64
N GLU A 6 -26.45 8.68 -16.39
CA GLU A 6 -26.11 10.11 -16.45
C GLU A 6 -26.27 10.81 -15.09
N GLU A 7 -27.28 10.45 -14.29
CA GLU A 7 -27.46 10.97 -12.93
C GLU A 7 -26.35 10.52 -11.96
N ILE A 8 -25.86 9.27 -12.08
CA ILE A 8 -24.76 8.75 -11.25
C ILE A 8 -23.45 9.47 -11.58
N ASP A 9 -23.14 9.64 -12.86
CA ASP A 9 -21.93 10.32 -13.33
C ASP A 9 -21.91 11.79 -12.84
N THR A 10 -23.04 12.50 -12.94
CA THR A 10 -23.14 13.90 -12.49
C THR A 10 -22.94 14.03 -10.97
N ARG A 11 -23.40 13.05 -10.19
CA ARG A 11 -23.20 13.01 -8.72
C ARG A 11 -21.73 12.81 -8.36
N ILE A 12 -21.06 11.85 -9.02
CA ILE A 12 -19.64 11.55 -8.78
C ILE A 12 -18.78 12.77 -9.12
N ASP A 13 -19.02 13.42 -10.26
CA ASP A 13 -18.31 14.63 -10.66
C ASP A 13 -18.45 15.76 -9.64
N THR A 14 -19.66 15.94 -9.10
CA THR A 14 -19.92 16.93 -8.04
C THR A 14 -19.12 16.62 -6.77
N LEU A 15 -19.10 15.36 -6.35
CA LEU A 15 -18.34 14.92 -5.17
C LEU A 15 -16.82 15.07 -5.38
N LEU A 16 -16.30 14.79 -6.58
CA LEU A 16 -14.89 14.99 -6.92
C LEU A 16 -14.49 16.48 -6.87
N GLN A 17 -15.35 17.37 -7.36
CA GLN A 17 -15.15 18.82 -7.26
C GLN A 17 -15.16 19.29 -5.80
N GLN A 18 -16.10 18.80 -4.99
CA GLN A 18 -16.15 19.09 -3.55
C GLN A 18 -14.90 18.60 -2.84
N ARG A 19 -14.45 17.37 -3.12
CA ARG A 19 -13.21 16.80 -2.60
C ARG A 19 -12.00 17.68 -2.92
N GLN A 20 -11.90 18.17 -4.16
CA GLN A 20 -10.82 19.06 -4.56
C GLN A 20 -10.87 20.39 -3.80
N SER A 21 -12.05 21.02 -3.72
CA SER A 21 -12.23 22.29 -2.99
C SER A 21 -11.84 22.15 -1.50
N LEU A 22 -12.23 21.06 -0.85
CA LEU A 22 -11.86 20.79 0.54
C LEU A 22 -10.36 20.50 0.70
N THR A 23 -9.74 19.89 -0.31
CA THR A 23 -8.29 19.67 -0.32
C THR A 23 -7.54 21.00 -0.45
N ASP A 24 -7.98 21.90 -1.32
CA ASP A 24 -7.39 23.24 -1.45
C ASP A 24 -7.55 24.06 -0.16
N GLN A 25 -8.68 23.91 0.53
CA GLN A 25 -8.91 24.51 1.85
C GLN A 25 -7.95 23.95 2.91
N LEU A 26 -7.71 22.64 2.94
CA LEU A 26 -6.73 22.04 3.87
C LEU A 26 -5.29 22.47 3.55
N LEU A 27 -4.93 22.65 2.28
CA LEU A 27 -3.61 23.19 1.93
C LEU A 27 -3.44 24.65 2.40
N ALA A 28 -4.53 25.41 2.46
CA ALA A 28 -4.54 26.78 2.99
C ALA A 28 -4.64 26.85 4.53
N SER A 29 -5.35 25.89 5.16
CA SER A 29 -5.57 25.79 6.60
C SER A 29 -5.34 24.34 7.08
N PRO A 30 -4.08 23.91 7.25
CA PRO A 30 -3.74 22.50 7.46
C PRO A 30 -4.25 21.89 8.78
N TYR A 31 -4.54 22.73 9.77
CA TYR A 31 -4.94 22.31 11.12
C TYR A 31 -6.46 22.41 11.33
N ASP A 32 -7.24 22.56 10.25
CA ASP A 32 -8.69 22.70 10.33
C ASP A 32 -9.41 21.35 10.41
N LEU A 33 -9.75 20.94 11.63
CA LEU A 33 -10.44 19.67 11.90
C LEU A 33 -11.82 19.57 11.23
N ILE A 34 -12.52 20.69 11.03
CA ILE A 34 -13.86 20.69 10.42
C ILE A 34 -13.75 20.41 8.93
N VAL A 35 -12.74 20.96 8.26
CA VAL A 35 -12.50 20.70 6.84
C VAL A 35 -12.08 19.25 6.62
N TYR A 36 -11.24 18.66 7.49
CA TYR A 36 -10.94 17.23 7.44
C TYR A 36 -12.21 16.38 7.61
N LEU A 37 -13.08 16.69 8.59
CA LEU A 37 -14.35 15.97 8.76
C LEU A 37 -15.27 16.07 7.54
N LYS A 38 -15.36 17.25 6.91
CA LYS A 38 -16.12 17.45 5.66
C LYS A 38 -15.54 16.57 4.55
N ARG A 39 -14.21 16.55 4.38
CA ARG A 39 -13.55 15.75 3.35
C ARG A 39 -13.67 14.25 3.61
N ALA A 40 -13.64 13.83 4.87
CA ALA A 40 -13.89 12.43 5.27
C ALA A 40 -15.28 11.96 4.83
N VAL A 41 -16.32 12.78 5.02
CA VAL A 41 -17.68 12.44 4.56
C VAL A 41 -17.76 12.39 3.03
N VAL A 42 -17.14 13.34 2.32
CA VAL A 42 -17.08 13.29 0.86
C VAL A 42 -16.35 12.03 0.37
N TYR A 43 -15.26 11.60 1.02
CA TYR A 43 -14.61 10.33 0.70
C TYR A 43 -15.53 9.13 0.94
N ALA A 44 -16.28 9.12 2.05
CA ALA A 44 -17.26 8.06 2.32
C ALA A 44 -18.35 8.01 1.22
N ASP A 45 -18.86 9.16 0.79
CA ASP A 45 -19.88 9.28 -0.27
C ASP A 45 -19.36 8.89 -1.66
N LEU A 46 -18.05 9.06 -1.90
CA LEU A 46 -17.33 8.57 -3.08
C LEU A 46 -17.01 7.07 -3.01
N GLY A 47 -17.31 6.40 -1.89
CA GLY A 47 -17.01 4.98 -1.69
C GLY A 47 -15.54 4.69 -1.38
N TYR A 48 -14.84 5.62 -0.71
CA TYR A 48 -13.47 5.45 -0.18
C TYR A 48 -13.46 5.47 1.35
N PRO A 49 -13.98 4.42 2.01
CA PRO A 49 -14.02 4.36 3.48
C PRO A 49 -12.61 4.38 4.10
N ASP A 50 -11.60 3.88 3.39
CA ASP A 50 -10.18 3.93 3.78
C ASP A 50 -9.67 5.36 3.94
N LEU A 51 -9.97 6.22 2.97
CA LEU A 51 -9.57 7.63 3.00
C LEU A 51 -10.41 8.43 4.00
N ALA A 52 -11.69 8.11 4.12
CA ALA A 52 -12.56 8.69 5.14
C ALA A 52 -12.07 8.39 6.56
N ALA A 53 -11.62 7.17 6.83
CA ALA A 53 -11.01 6.80 8.11
C ALA A 53 -9.73 7.62 8.37
N GLY A 54 -8.89 7.81 7.35
CA GLY A 54 -7.69 8.64 7.44
C GLY A 54 -7.95 10.08 7.87
N ASP A 55 -8.87 10.75 7.18
CA ASP A 55 -9.23 12.14 7.49
C ASP A 55 -9.96 12.28 8.83
N ALA A 56 -10.86 11.35 9.15
CA ALA A 56 -11.53 11.34 10.45
C ALA A 56 -10.54 11.14 11.61
N TYR A 57 -9.48 10.35 11.40
CA TYR A 57 -8.42 10.18 12.38
C TYR A 57 -7.57 11.44 12.56
N ARG A 58 -7.15 12.12 11.48
CA ARG A 58 -6.48 13.43 11.57
C ARG A 58 -7.33 14.48 12.27
N ALA A 59 -8.63 14.53 11.96
CA ALA A 59 -9.55 15.43 12.64
C ALA A 59 -9.70 15.10 14.14
N LEU A 60 -9.67 13.81 14.50
CA LEU A 60 -9.70 13.37 15.89
C LEU A 60 -8.43 13.85 16.64
N LEU A 61 -7.24 13.68 16.06
CA LEU A 61 -5.99 14.18 16.64
C LEU A 61 -6.05 15.70 16.85
N LEU A 62 -6.48 16.47 15.85
CA LEU A 62 -6.66 17.92 15.98
C LEU A 62 -7.70 18.31 17.04
N SER A 63 -8.72 17.48 17.27
CA SER A 63 -9.68 17.73 18.35
C SER A 63 -9.04 17.59 19.74
N ASP A 64 -8.03 16.72 19.88
CA ASP A 64 -7.24 16.61 21.10
C ASP A 64 -6.24 17.76 21.22
N GLU A 65 -5.59 18.18 20.12
CA GLU A 65 -4.75 19.39 20.06
C GLU A 65 -5.48 20.64 20.57
N VAL A 66 -6.74 20.85 20.16
CA VAL A 66 -7.54 21.99 20.66
C VAL A 66 -7.82 21.91 22.16
N ARG A 67 -7.91 20.70 22.72
CA ARG A 67 -8.35 20.45 24.09
C ARG A 67 -7.20 20.37 25.09
N ASP A 68 -5.97 20.18 24.63
CA ASP A 68 -4.77 20.09 25.47
C ASP A 68 -3.78 21.20 25.10
N GLU A 69 -3.62 22.18 25.99
CA GLU A 69 -2.66 23.31 25.82
C GLU A 69 -1.20 22.86 25.76
N GLY A 70 -0.90 21.61 26.17
CA GLY A 70 0.45 21.05 26.15
C GLY A 70 0.87 20.41 24.83
N PHE A 71 -0.03 20.29 23.85
CA PHE A 71 0.28 19.64 22.58
C PHE A 71 0.93 20.60 21.57
N GLU A 72 1.69 20.03 20.62
CA GLU A 72 2.58 20.77 19.72
C GLU A 72 1.83 21.76 18.80
N TYR A 73 0.61 21.41 18.40
CA TYR A 73 -0.18 22.15 17.41
C TYR A 73 -1.42 22.82 18.02
N HIS A 74 -1.48 22.94 19.35
CA HIS A 74 -2.59 23.52 20.08
C HIS A 74 -3.03 24.88 19.51
N ASP A 75 -2.10 25.84 19.41
CA ASP A 75 -2.41 27.21 18.99
C ASP A 75 -2.96 27.26 17.56
N GLN A 76 -2.36 26.48 16.65
CA GLN A 76 -2.77 26.42 15.24
C GLN A 76 -4.16 25.78 15.09
N ALA A 77 -4.41 24.67 15.79
CA ALA A 77 -5.70 23.98 15.74
C ALA A 77 -6.81 24.82 16.40
N LEU A 78 -6.51 25.48 17.51
CA LEU A 78 -7.43 26.36 18.21
C LEU A 78 -7.83 27.56 17.34
N GLU A 79 -6.86 28.20 16.69
CA GLU A 79 -7.13 29.34 15.81
C GLU A 79 -7.96 28.93 14.58
N ALA A 80 -7.64 27.79 13.96
CA ALA A 80 -8.43 27.25 12.86
C ALA A 80 -9.89 26.99 13.29
N LEU A 81 -10.10 26.41 14.49
CA LEU A 81 -11.44 26.11 14.98
C LEU A 81 -12.24 27.36 15.37
N ARG A 82 -11.59 28.43 15.86
CA ARG A 82 -12.24 29.70 16.19
C ARG A 82 -12.97 30.31 14.99
N ALA A 83 -12.44 30.14 13.78
CA ALA A 83 -13.09 30.61 12.55
C ALA A 83 -14.49 29.98 12.36
N HIS A 84 -14.74 28.80 12.91
CA HIS A 84 -16.00 28.08 12.81
C HIS A 84 -16.99 28.35 13.93
N VAL A 85 -16.55 28.92 15.06
CA VAL A 85 -17.40 29.16 16.24
C VAL A 85 -18.60 30.05 15.91
N THR A 86 -18.40 31.03 15.02
CA THR A 86 -19.46 31.95 14.58
C THR A 86 -20.19 31.49 13.32
N SER A 87 -19.78 30.35 12.75
CA SER A 87 -20.34 29.83 11.51
C SER A 87 -21.67 29.12 11.72
N THR A 88 -22.63 29.42 10.84
CA THR A 88 -23.88 28.69 10.71
C THR A 88 -23.73 27.39 9.91
N ASP A 89 -22.66 27.26 9.11
CA ASP A 89 -22.44 26.18 8.15
C ASP A 89 -21.63 25.00 8.73
N LEU A 90 -22.11 24.48 9.86
CA LEU A 90 -21.57 23.29 10.53
C LEU A 90 -22.57 22.13 10.55
N GLU A 91 -23.32 21.96 9.45
CA GLU A 91 -24.24 20.83 9.26
C GLU A 91 -23.57 19.47 9.46
N ILE A 92 -22.25 19.39 9.18
CA ILE A 92 -21.43 18.19 9.37
C ILE A 92 -21.45 17.66 10.81
N LEU A 93 -21.72 18.53 11.79
CA LEU A 93 -21.81 18.20 13.21
C LEU A 93 -23.25 17.96 13.69
N GLU A 94 -24.26 18.27 12.87
CA GLU A 94 -25.68 18.10 13.19
C GLU A 94 -26.20 16.72 12.72
N TYR A 95 -25.42 15.66 12.96
CA TYR A 95 -25.71 14.30 12.48
C TYR A 95 -26.25 13.37 13.58
N GLY A 96 -27.46 12.85 13.38
CA GLY A 96 -28.02 11.78 14.22
C GLY A 96 -28.13 12.20 15.69
N SER A 97 -27.53 11.43 16.61
CA SER A 97 -27.53 11.76 18.05
C SER A 97 -26.83 13.08 18.40
N LEU A 98 -26.07 13.67 17.46
CA LEU A 98 -25.43 14.97 17.65
C LEU A 98 -26.35 16.16 17.30
N SER A 99 -27.50 15.92 16.65
CA SER A 99 -28.41 17.01 16.27
C SER A 99 -28.88 17.79 17.51
N GLY A 100 -28.75 19.12 17.45
CA GLY A 100 -29.06 20.03 18.55
C GLY A 100 -28.03 20.06 19.69
N SER A 101 -26.91 19.32 19.60
CA SER A 101 -25.86 19.36 20.63
C SER A 101 -25.19 20.72 20.72
N ARG A 102 -24.99 21.43 19.60
CA ARG A 102 -24.44 22.79 19.58
C ARG A 102 -25.35 23.79 20.29
N SER A 103 -26.65 23.76 20.01
CA SER A 103 -27.63 24.62 20.67
C SER A 103 -27.63 24.39 22.18
N ARG A 104 -27.66 23.12 22.60
CA ARG A 104 -27.63 22.74 24.02
C ARG A 104 -26.38 23.24 24.74
N LEU A 105 -25.21 23.14 24.11
CA LEU A 105 -23.95 23.65 24.68
C LEU A 105 -23.93 25.18 24.78
N THR A 106 -24.43 25.86 23.75
CA THR A 106 -24.53 27.33 23.73
C THR A 106 -25.50 27.83 24.81
N ASP A 107 -26.63 27.14 25.01
CA ASP A 107 -27.62 27.47 26.04
C ASP A 107 -27.07 27.29 27.47
N LEU A 108 -26.14 26.34 27.66
CA LEU A 108 -25.51 26.07 28.95
C LEU A 108 -24.37 27.04 29.29
N ASN A 109 -23.53 27.37 28.30
CA ASN A 109 -22.31 28.14 28.51
C ASN A 109 -22.44 29.63 28.13
N GLY A 110 -23.56 30.03 27.50
CA GLY A 110 -23.85 31.40 27.07
C GLY A 110 -23.08 31.85 25.82
N VAL A 111 -21.93 31.23 25.51
CA VAL A 111 -21.13 31.39 24.28
C VAL A 111 -20.63 29.99 23.86
N GLN A 112 -20.49 29.75 22.55
CA GLN A 112 -19.91 28.52 22.03
C GLN A 112 -18.37 28.61 22.14
N GLU A 113 -17.76 27.85 23.05
CA GLU A 113 -16.30 27.81 23.18
C GLU A 113 -15.67 26.84 22.16
N PRO A 114 -14.46 27.10 21.64
CA PRO A 114 -13.76 26.18 20.73
C PRO A 114 -13.61 24.77 21.31
N SER A 115 -13.34 24.64 22.61
CA SER A 115 -13.22 23.32 23.27
C SER A 115 -14.53 22.53 23.25
N ASP A 116 -15.68 23.18 23.40
CA ASP A 116 -16.99 22.52 23.32
C ASP A 116 -17.25 22.02 21.89
N LEU A 117 -16.89 22.84 20.90
CA LEU A 117 -16.97 22.48 19.49
C LEU A 117 -16.05 21.30 19.15
N ALA A 118 -14.82 21.29 19.67
CA ALA A 118 -13.89 20.18 19.52
C ALA A 118 -14.42 18.88 20.14
N CYS A 119 -15.11 18.96 21.29
CA CYS A 119 -15.76 17.80 21.91
C CYS A 119 -16.89 17.21 21.05
N VAL A 120 -17.74 18.05 20.45
CA VAL A 120 -18.78 17.57 19.51
C VAL A 120 -18.14 16.98 18.26
N ALA A 121 -17.11 17.64 17.73
CA ALA A 121 -16.38 17.18 16.57
C ALA A 121 -15.68 15.83 16.81
N SER A 122 -15.08 15.60 17.99
CA SER A 122 -14.44 14.32 18.32
C SER A 122 -15.44 13.16 18.31
N VAL A 123 -16.66 13.36 18.82
CA VAL A 123 -17.74 12.36 18.72
C VAL A 123 -18.12 12.10 17.26
N ARG A 124 -18.16 13.15 16.43
CA ARG A 124 -18.39 13.00 14.98
C ARG A 124 -17.24 12.23 14.30
N CYS A 125 -15.99 12.49 14.69
CA CYS A 125 -14.83 11.73 14.21
C CYS A 125 -14.97 10.25 14.55
N PHE A 126 -15.35 9.89 15.79
CA PHE A 126 -15.58 8.49 16.16
C PHE A 126 -16.69 7.84 15.33
N GLN A 127 -17.79 8.55 15.05
CA GLN A 127 -18.87 8.03 14.20
C GLN A 127 -18.39 7.69 12.78
N VAL A 128 -17.66 8.62 12.14
CA VAL A 128 -17.14 8.42 10.78
C VAL A 128 -16.06 7.33 10.79
N LEU A 129 -15.09 7.43 11.68
CA LEU A 129 -13.96 6.51 11.78
C LEU A 129 -14.40 5.07 12.03
N ALA A 130 -15.28 4.83 13.00
CA ALA A 130 -15.74 3.48 13.32
C ALA A 130 -16.58 2.87 12.18
N LEU A 131 -17.45 3.66 11.54
CA LEU A 131 -18.24 3.18 10.40
C LEU A 131 -17.34 2.87 9.20
N SER A 132 -16.41 3.76 8.88
CA SER A 132 -15.44 3.58 7.80
C SER A 132 -14.57 2.34 8.01
N LEU A 133 -14.03 2.14 9.21
CA LEU A 133 -13.23 0.94 9.52
C LEU A 133 -14.06 -0.35 9.49
N LEU A 134 -15.33 -0.31 9.89
CA LEU A 134 -16.26 -1.43 9.69
C LEU A 134 -16.41 -1.76 8.20
N LEU A 135 -16.60 -0.75 7.35
CA LEU A 135 -16.72 -0.94 5.90
C LEU A 135 -15.43 -1.49 5.29
N CYS A 136 -14.25 -1.04 5.75
CA CYS A 136 -12.97 -1.61 5.34
C CYS A 136 -12.75 -3.05 5.84
N GLY A 137 -13.52 -3.52 6.82
CA GLY A 137 -13.36 -4.84 7.44
C GLY A 137 -12.40 -4.90 8.64
N CYS A 138 -11.95 -3.76 9.16
CA CYS A 138 -11.10 -3.61 10.35
C CYS A 138 -11.95 -3.63 11.63
N LEU A 139 -12.55 -4.78 11.92
CA LEU A 139 -13.62 -4.90 12.92
C LEU A 139 -13.14 -4.61 14.35
N LYS A 140 -11.92 -5.04 14.70
CA LYS A 140 -11.34 -4.79 16.03
C LYS A 140 -11.08 -3.30 16.25
N SER A 141 -10.40 -2.63 15.32
CA SER A 141 -10.15 -1.20 15.38
C SER A 141 -11.46 -0.40 15.39
N ALA A 142 -12.42 -0.75 14.52
CA ALA A 142 -13.75 -0.12 14.51
C ALA A 142 -14.45 -0.22 15.87
N TYR A 143 -14.38 -1.40 16.52
CA TYR A 143 -14.97 -1.61 17.84
C TYR A 143 -14.31 -0.73 18.90
N ASN A 144 -12.97 -0.68 18.94
CA ASN A 144 -12.22 0.14 19.88
C ASN A 144 -12.56 1.63 19.75
N PHE A 145 -12.76 2.13 18.53
CA PHE A 145 -13.19 3.52 18.30
C PHE A 145 -14.65 3.76 18.72
N CYS A 146 -15.55 2.78 18.56
CA CYS A 146 -16.89 2.85 19.15
C CYS A 146 -16.82 2.97 20.68
N GLU A 147 -16.02 2.15 21.36
CA GLU A 147 -15.88 2.23 22.82
C GLU A 147 -15.35 3.59 23.27
N ARG A 148 -14.30 4.10 22.62
CA ARG A 148 -13.73 5.43 22.92
C ARG A 148 -14.77 6.53 22.73
N GLY A 149 -15.52 6.51 21.63
CA GLY A 149 -16.57 7.50 21.38
C GLY A 149 -17.74 7.40 22.36
N LEU A 150 -18.12 6.19 22.78
CA LEU A 150 -19.17 5.98 23.79
C LEU A 150 -18.71 6.36 25.21
N ALA A 151 -17.41 6.33 25.50
CA ALA A 151 -16.89 6.87 26.74
C ALA A 151 -17.07 8.39 26.82
N THR A 152 -17.03 9.10 25.68
CA THR A 152 -17.32 10.55 25.59
C THR A 152 -18.82 10.83 25.50
N ALA A 153 -19.58 10.02 24.76
CA ALA A 153 -21.01 10.20 24.53
C ALA A 153 -21.78 8.87 24.65
N SER A 154 -22.07 8.47 25.89
CA SER A 154 -22.65 7.15 26.21
C SER A 154 -24.00 6.86 25.54
N GLU A 155 -24.76 7.90 25.21
CA GLU A 155 -26.07 7.79 24.56
C GLU A 155 -26.03 7.90 23.03
N ASN A 156 -24.84 7.93 22.41
CA ASN A 156 -24.73 8.05 20.96
C ASN A 156 -25.25 6.77 20.26
N GLN A 157 -26.39 6.89 19.59
CA GLN A 157 -27.08 5.76 18.98
C GLN A 157 -26.36 5.25 17.72
N GLU A 158 -25.68 6.12 16.98
CA GLU A 158 -24.91 5.73 15.80
C GLU A 158 -23.76 4.80 16.18
N LEU A 159 -22.97 5.16 17.19
CA LEU A 159 -21.88 4.31 17.69
C LEU A 159 -22.41 2.99 18.26
N LYS A 160 -23.51 3.01 19.03
CA LYS A 160 -24.18 1.78 19.51
C LYS A 160 -24.63 0.89 18.35
N ASN A 161 -25.14 1.47 17.27
CA ASN A 161 -25.58 0.73 16.09
C ASN A 161 -24.39 0.13 15.34
N THR A 162 -23.33 0.91 15.09
CA THR A 162 -22.10 0.45 14.46
C THR A 162 -21.49 -0.71 15.26
N MET A 163 -21.45 -0.62 16.59
CA MET A 163 -20.94 -1.69 17.46
C MET A 163 -21.74 -3.01 17.30
N LYS A 164 -23.07 -2.93 17.16
CA LYS A 164 -23.91 -4.12 16.88
C LYS A 164 -23.66 -4.69 15.48
N TYR A 165 -23.47 -3.83 14.48
CA TYR A 165 -23.16 -4.28 13.13
C TYR A 165 -21.79 -4.96 13.06
N ILE A 166 -20.78 -4.45 13.78
CA ILE A 166 -19.46 -5.09 13.90
C ILE A 166 -19.60 -6.53 14.39
N GLN A 167 -20.36 -6.76 15.47
CA GLN A 167 -20.61 -8.12 15.99
C GLN A 167 -21.27 -9.02 14.93
N THR A 168 -22.33 -8.51 14.29
CA THR A 168 -23.06 -9.25 13.24
C THR A 168 -22.15 -9.64 12.07
N VAL A 169 -21.29 -8.73 11.61
CA VAL A 169 -20.35 -8.97 10.51
C VAL A 169 -19.26 -9.94 10.94
N ALA A 170 -18.72 -9.80 12.15
CA ALA A 170 -17.68 -10.67 12.68
C ALA A 170 -18.15 -12.12 12.81
N GLU A 171 -19.34 -12.35 13.37
CA GLU A 171 -19.90 -13.69 13.53
C GLU A 171 -20.16 -14.38 12.19
N ARG A 172 -20.64 -13.63 11.20
CA ARG A 172 -20.82 -14.12 9.83
C ARG A 172 -19.48 -14.48 9.18
N ARG A 173 -18.47 -13.62 9.32
CA ARG A 173 -17.13 -13.82 8.72
C ARG A 173 -16.40 -15.01 9.35
N LEU A 174 -16.47 -15.15 10.67
CA LEU A 174 -15.77 -16.19 11.42
C LEU A 174 -16.56 -17.50 11.54
N ARG A 175 -17.86 -17.49 11.19
CA ARG A 175 -18.79 -18.63 11.35
C ARG A 175 -18.84 -19.17 12.79
N LYS A 176 -18.66 -18.30 13.78
CA LYS A 176 -18.72 -18.59 15.22
C LYS A 176 -19.14 -17.34 15.99
N GLU A 177 -19.64 -17.53 17.21
CA GLU A 177 -19.91 -16.44 18.15
C GLU A 177 -18.59 -15.76 18.56
N VAL A 178 -18.63 -14.42 18.69
CA VAL A 178 -17.48 -13.62 19.10
C VAL A 178 -17.67 -13.22 20.56
N SER A 179 -16.85 -13.79 21.46
CA SER A 179 -16.97 -13.57 22.89
C SER A 179 -16.01 -12.49 23.43
N SER A 180 -14.96 -12.15 22.68
CA SER A 180 -13.96 -11.14 23.05
C SER A 180 -13.61 -10.23 21.88
N VAL A 181 -13.29 -8.96 22.18
CA VAL A 181 -12.77 -7.97 21.20
C VAL A 181 -11.47 -8.47 20.56
N ASN A 182 -10.68 -9.27 21.27
CA ASN A 182 -9.45 -9.84 20.73
C ASN A 182 -9.68 -10.91 19.66
N ASP A 183 -10.90 -11.46 19.55
CA ASP A 183 -11.25 -12.40 18.49
C ASP A 183 -11.69 -11.69 17.20
N LEU A 184 -11.87 -10.37 17.23
CA LEU A 184 -12.28 -9.59 16.06
C LEU A 184 -11.11 -9.51 15.05
N PRO A 185 -11.38 -9.78 13.75
CA PRO A 185 -10.42 -9.51 12.69
C PRO A 185 -10.12 -8.02 12.60
N ASP A 186 -8.87 -7.66 12.32
CA ASP A 186 -8.48 -6.26 12.10
C ASP A 186 -7.94 -5.95 10.70
N TRP A 187 -7.86 -7.00 9.89
CA TRP A 187 -7.52 -6.90 8.47
C TRP A 187 -8.78 -7.03 7.62
N GLY A 188 -8.92 -6.11 6.68
CA GLY A 188 -9.87 -6.22 5.60
C GLY A 188 -9.26 -5.80 4.27
N MET A 189 -10.10 -5.41 3.33
CA MET A 189 -9.71 -5.12 1.96
C MET A 189 -10.33 -3.80 1.51
N VAL A 190 -9.61 -3.03 0.72
CA VAL A 190 -10.06 -1.75 0.17
C VAL A 190 -9.76 -1.68 -1.33
N ARG A 191 -10.22 -0.61 -1.97
CA ARG A 191 -10.05 -0.39 -3.40
C ARG A 191 -8.57 -0.37 -3.77
N ARG A 192 -8.24 -1.08 -4.86
CA ARG A 192 -6.92 -1.06 -5.48
C ARG A 192 -7.06 -0.49 -6.88
N GLU A 193 -6.89 0.82 -7.02
CA GLU A 193 -7.08 1.51 -8.29
C GLU A 193 -6.19 2.75 -8.40
N VAL A 194 -6.12 3.29 -9.62
CA VAL A 194 -5.60 4.64 -9.81
C VAL A 194 -6.69 5.62 -9.39
N TYR A 195 -6.52 6.26 -8.24
CA TYR A 195 -7.49 7.25 -7.75
C TYR A 195 -7.71 8.36 -8.80
N PRO A 196 -8.95 8.86 -9.01
CA PRO A 196 -9.24 9.83 -10.07
C PRO A 196 -8.44 11.13 -10.03
N TRP A 197 -7.97 11.53 -8.84
CA TRP A 197 -7.14 12.71 -8.62
C TRP A 197 -5.63 12.41 -8.57
N ASN A 198 -5.21 11.16 -8.77
CA ASN A 198 -3.80 10.80 -8.81
C ASN A 198 -3.17 11.24 -10.14
N GLN A 199 -2.33 12.27 -10.08
CA GLN A 199 -1.60 12.81 -11.24
C GLN A 199 -0.17 12.26 -11.37
N TYR A 200 0.24 11.34 -10.49
CA TYR A 200 1.61 10.83 -10.41
C TYR A 200 1.79 9.47 -11.05
N GLU A 201 0.71 8.72 -11.29
CA GLU A 201 0.80 7.43 -11.97
C GLU A 201 1.18 7.63 -13.45
N PRO A 202 2.33 7.11 -13.92
CA PRO A 202 2.76 7.33 -15.29
C PRO A 202 2.04 6.40 -16.26
N ASP A 203 1.89 6.85 -17.52
CA ASP A 203 1.68 5.91 -18.62
C ASP A 203 2.98 5.10 -18.83
N ARG A 204 3.00 3.88 -18.27
CA ARG A 204 4.12 2.94 -18.36
C ARG A 204 4.45 2.53 -19.79
N PHE A 205 3.48 2.61 -20.71
CA PHE A 205 3.63 2.20 -22.11
C PHE A 205 4.04 3.35 -23.04
N SER A 206 4.04 4.58 -22.53
CA SER A 206 4.45 5.75 -23.31
C SER A 206 5.92 5.63 -23.76
N ARG A 207 6.22 6.22 -24.91
CA ARG A 207 7.59 6.29 -25.43
C ARG A 207 8.55 6.97 -24.46
N GLN A 208 8.07 7.95 -23.68
CA GLN A 208 8.86 8.64 -22.67
C GLN A 208 9.26 7.68 -21.54
N SER A 209 8.30 6.93 -20.98
CA SER A 209 8.57 5.92 -19.94
C SER A 209 9.52 4.83 -20.43
N LEU A 210 9.29 4.30 -21.63
CA LEU A 210 10.17 3.28 -22.21
C LEU A 210 11.59 3.79 -22.44
N ASN A 211 11.77 5.01 -22.93
CA ASN A 211 13.09 5.61 -23.13
C ASN A 211 13.82 5.80 -21.79
N PHE A 212 13.10 6.28 -20.77
CA PHE A 212 13.65 6.44 -19.43
C PHE A 212 14.09 5.08 -18.86
N LEU A 213 13.20 4.09 -18.85
CA LEU A 213 13.48 2.77 -18.32
C LEU A 213 14.63 2.05 -19.06
N ASN A 214 14.67 2.13 -20.39
CA ASN A 214 15.77 1.53 -21.16
C ASN A 214 17.12 2.23 -20.91
N LYS A 215 17.10 3.54 -20.64
CA LYS A 215 18.32 4.28 -20.28
C LYS A 215 18.83 3.83 -18.90
N GLU A 216 17.97 3.75 -17.90
CA GLU A 216 18.36 3.30 -16.57
C GLU A 216 18.81 1.83 -16.57
N MET A 217 18.14 0.98 -17.35
CA MET A 217 18.49 -0.45 -17.48
C MET A 217 19.86 -0.68 -18.14
N SER A 218 20.36 0.25 -18.97
CA SER A 218 21.56 -0.02 -19.78
C SER A 218 22.81 -0.32 -18.96
N ASP A 219 22.87 0.21 -17.74
CA ASP A 219 24.02 0.04 -16.85
C ASP A 219 23.99 -1.32 -16.13
N MET A 220 22.80 -1.84 -15.83
CA MET A 220 22.62 -3.09 -15.08
C MET A 220 22.31 -4.32 -15.95
N ALA A 221 21.83 -4.12 -17.18
CA ALA A 221 21.46 -5.17 -18.13
C ALA A 221 21.75 -4.72 -19.58
N PRO A 222 23.03 -4.54 -19.96
CA PRO A 222 23.43 -3.92 -21.23
C PRO A 222 22.95 -4.69 -22.46
N LYS A 223 22.71 -6.00 -22.34
CA LYS A 223 22.19 -6.86 -23.40
C LYS A 223 20.68 -6.86 -23.53
N CYS A 224 19.97 -6.13 -22.67
CA CYS A 224 18.51 -6.16 -22.59
C CYS A 224 17.87 -4.84 -23.03
N ALA A 225 16.57 -4.90 -23.31
CA ALA A 225 15.72 -3.76 -23.58
C ALA A 225 14.32 -4.01 -23.02
N ILE A 226 13.68 -2.98 -22.48
CA ILE A 226 12.28 -3.03 -22.05
C ILE A 226 11.39 -2.68 -23.24
N ARG A 227 10.36 -3.50 -23.46
CA ARG A 227 9.36 -3.32 -24.51
C ARG A 227 7.96 -3.57 -23.95
N VAL A 228 6.95 -3.10 -24.67
CA VAL A 228 5.57 -3.52 -24.43
C VAL A 228 5.41 -4.93 -25.00
N THR A 229 4.78 -5.80 -24.23
CA THR A 229 4.40 -7.16 -24.61
C THR A 229 2.94 -7.40 -24.27
N GLU A 230 2.30 -8.33 -24.96
CA GLU A 230 0.93 -8.74 -24.68
C GLU A 230 0.95 -10.03 -23.87
N LEU A 231 0.38 -10.01 -22.67
CA LEU A 231 0.26 -11.20 -21.82
C LEU A 231 -1.21 -11.60 -21.66
N PRO A 232 -1.49 -12.89 -21.44
CA PRO A 232 -2.85 -13.35 -21.11
C PRO A 232 -3.42 -12.59 -19.91
N ILE A 233 -4.70 -12.23 -20.00
CA ILE A 233 -5.48 -11.80 -18.84
C ILE A 233 -5.61 -13.00 -17.90
N LEU A 234 -5.16 -12.84 -16.67
CA LEU A 234 -5.19 -13.90 -15.67
C LEU A 234 -6.58 -14.00 -15.05
N LEU A 235 -6.94 -15.22 -14.67
CA LEU A 235 -8.25 -15.54 -14.09
C LEU A 235 -8.08 -15.88 -12.61
N GLY A 236 -9.06 -15.50 -11.79
CA GLY A 236 -9.04 -15.78 -10.34
C GLY A 236 -9.24 -17.27 -10.00
N ASP A 237 -9.95 -18.01 -10.86
CA ASP A 237 -10.38 -19.38 -10.64
C ASP A 237 -10.24 -20.25 -11.91
N ALA A 238 -10.43 -21.57 -11.74
CA ALA A 238 -10.50 -22.53 -12.84
C ALA A 238 -11.55 -22.12 -13.87
N SER A 239 -11.16 -22.08 -15.13
CA SER A 239 -12.04 -21.73 -16.24
C SER A 239 -11.79 -22.65 -17.43
N ASP A 240 -12.84 -22.91 -18.21
CA ASP A 240 -12.78 -23.65 -19.48
C ASP A 240 -11.86 -22.98 -20.53
N THR A 241 -11.35 -21.78 -20.24
CA THR A 241 -10.38 -21.07 -21.10
C THR A 241 -9.04 -21.79 -21.26
N ASP A 242 -8.70 -22.73 -20.37
CA ASP A 242 -7.47 -23.54 -20.51
C ASP A 242 -7.43 -24.28 -21.86
N GLY A 243 -8.61 -24.66 -22.40
CA GLY A 243 -8.77 -25.33 -23.69
C GLY A 243 -9.01 -24.42 -24.90
N TYR A 244 -9.00 -23.09 -24.74
CA TYR A 244 -9.22 -22.17 -25.87
C TYR A 244 -7.91 -21.85 -26.62
N ASP A 245 -8.03 -21.74 -27.95
CA ASP A 245 -6.90 -21.37 -28.83
C ASP A 245 -6.52 -19.88 -28.71
N ILE A 246 -7.49 -19.02 -28.34
CA ILE A 246 -7.31 -17.56 -28.24
C ILE A 246 -7.67 -17.12 -26.82
N ILE A 247 -6.71 -16.53 -26.11
CA ILE A 247 -6.88 -15.99 -24.76
C ILE A 247 -6.86 -14.46 -24.85
N PRO A 248 -7.80 -13.74 -24.21
CA PRO A 248 -7.72 -12.28 -24.11
C PRO A 248 -6.37 -11.85 -23.53
N THR A 249 -5.76 -10.83 -24.11
CA THR A 249 -4.47 -10.29 -23.66
C THR A 249 -4.59 -8.87 -23.13
N CYS A 250 -3.62 -8.47 -22.31
CA CYS A 250 -3.42 -7.08 -21.91
C CYS A 250 -1.96 -6.68 -22.11
N ASN A 251 -1.73 -5.37 -22.28
CA ASN A 251 -0.38 -4.84 -22.39
C ASN A 251 0.33 -4.90 -21.04
N GLN A 252 1.55 -5.40 -21.05
CA GLN A 252 2.50 -5.35 -19.95
C GLN A 252 3.87 -4.87 -20.46
N LEU A 253 4.77 -4.57 -19.54
CA LEU A 253 6.18 -4.40 -19.88
C LEU A 253 6.87 -5.76 -19.79
N GLY A 254 7.81 -6.01 -20.69
CA GLY A 254 8.66 -7.19 -20.70
C GLY A 254 10.11 -6.79 -20.97
N VAL A 255 11.04 -7.62 -20.53
CA VAL A 255 12.47 -7.46 -20.80
C VAL A 255 12.86 -8.38 -21.95
N PHE A 256 13.58 -7.88 -22.95
CA PHE A 256 13.93 -8.62 -24.17
C PHE A 256 15.43 -8.54 -24.42
N ALA A 257 16.01 -9.65 -24.88
CA ALA A 257 17.39 -9.70 -25.30
C ALA A 257 17.59 -8.90 -26.61
N LYS A 258 18.60 -8.03 -26.65
CA LYS A 258 19.08 -7.32 -27.85
C LYS A 258 20.08 -8.15 -28.63
N GLU A 259 20.79 -9.03 -27.95
CA GLU A 259 21.80 -9.92 -28.50
C GLU A 259 21.76 -11.27 -27.80
N ASP A 260 22.45 -12.28 -28.34
CA ASP A 260 22.53 -13.59 -27.73
C ASP A 260 23.21 -13.52 -26.34
N ILE A 261 22.62 -14.23 -25.37
CA ILE A 261 23.12 -14.37 -24.00
C ILE A 261 23.50 -15.84 -23.78
N ALA A 262 24.74 -16.06 -23.37
CA ALA A 262 25.26 -17.40 -23.18
C ALA A 262 24.61 -18.10 -21.97
N PRO A 263 24.52 -19.44 -21.96
CA PRO A 263 24.08 -20.17 -20.77
C PRO A 263 25.00 -19.86 -19.57
N GLY A 264 24.40 -19.57 -18.41
CA GLY A 264 25.12 -19.19 -17.17
C GLY A 264 25.52 -17.70 -17.09
N GLU A 265 25.35 -16.93 -18.17
CA GLU A 265 25.70 -15.51 -18.20
C GLU A 265 24.74 -14.66 -17.34
N GLU A 266 25.28 -13.61 -16.70
CA GLU A 266 24.49 -12.62 -15.98
C GLU A 266 23.70 -11.74 -16.96
N VAL A 267 22.38 -11.73 -16.79
CA VAL A 267 21.42 -11.00 -17.64
C VAL A 267 21.14 -9.61 -17.08
N LEU A 268 21.00 -9.52 -15.75
CA LEU A 268 20.67 -8.29 -15.02
C LEU A 268 21.32 -8.36 -13.63
N VAL A 269 21.98 -7.28 -13.22
CA VAL A 269 22.58 -7.12 -11.88
C VAL A 269 22.09 -5.81 -11.28
N GLU A 270 21.00 -5.88 -10.52
CA GLU A 270 20.30 -4.71 -9.99
C GLU A 270 20.64 -4.48 -8.51
N TYR A 271 20.95 -3.23 -8.18
CA TYR A 271 21.04 -2.77 -6.81
C TYR A 271 19.69 -2.23 -6.35
N SER A 272 19.25 -2.64 -5.15
CA SER A 272 17.92 -2.33 -4.65
C SER A 272 17.99 -1.65 -3.30
N LEU A 273 17.67 -0.36 -3.31
CA LEU A 273 17.74 0.50 -2.13
C LEU A 273 16.42 0.58 -1.37
N VAL A 274 15.30 0.32 -2.07
CA VAL A 274 14.00 0.13 -1.41
C VAL A 274 13.98 -1.28 -0.83
N THR A 275 14.74 -1.44 0.25
CA THR A 275 14.99 -2.70 0.95
C THR A 275 14.80 -2.48 2.45
N ALA A 276 14.17 -3.45 3.09
CA ALA A 276 13.83 -3.42 4.49
C ALA A 276 14.06 -4.80 5.13
N ASN A 277 14.48 -4.78 6.40
CA ASN A 277 14.57 -5.96 7.26
C ASN A 277 13.72 -5.72 8.51
N ASN A 278 12.99 -6.72 8.99
CA ASN A 278 12.08 -6.59 10.14
C ASN A 278 12.67 -7.14 11.45
N ARG A 279 13.99 -7.32 11.55
CA ARG A 279 14.68 -7.81 12.75
C ARG A 279 15.45 -6.68 13.42
N LEU A 280 15.33 -6.56 14.75
CA LEU A 280 15.93 -5.44 15.47
C LEU A 280 17.45 -5.60 15.66
N LYS A 281 17.96 -6.83 15.75
CA LYS A 281 19.36 -7.13 16.13
C LYS A 281 20.10 -7.96 15.09
N ASP A 282 19.68 -7.89 13.84
CA ASP A 282 20.34 -8.65 12.78
C ASP A 282 21.58 -7.92 12.27
N SER A 283 22.62 -8.67 11.92
CA SER A 283 23.91 -8.11 11.47
C SER A 283 23.89 -7.88 9.96
N VAL A 284 22.93 -7.07 9.51
CA VAL A 284 22.71 -6.76 8.08
C VAL A 284 22.98 -5.29 7.78
N CYS A 285 23.34 -5.02 6.53
CA CYS A 285 23.49 -3.67 6.00
C CYS A 285 22.15 -2.93 6.00
N ASP A 286 22.10 -1.69 6.49
CA ASP A 286 20.87 -0.89 6.46
C ASP A 286 20.37 -0.65 5.02
N ALA A 287 21.28 -0.40 4.08
CA ALA A 287 20.90 -0.04 2.71
C ALA A 287 20.37 -1.23 1.88
N CYS A 288 21.03 -2.38 1.94
CA CYS A 288 20.74 -3.52 1.07
C CYS A 288 20.26 -4.78 1.81
N SER A 289 20.27 -4.77 3.14
CA SER A 289 19.95 -5.91 4.01
C SER A 289 20.75 -7.19 3.70
N GLY A 290 21.88 -7.06 3.01
CA GLY A 290 22.89 -8.11 2.88
C GLY A 290 23.71 -8.26 4.16
N ASP A 291 24.36 -9.41 4.33
CA ASP A 291 25.18 -9.68 5.51
C ASP A 291 26.34 -8.68 5.62
N LEU A 292 26.58 -8.18 6.83
CA LEU A 292 27.75 -7.35 7.09
C LEU A 292 29.04 -8.19 6.97
N PRO A 293 30.14 -7.61 6.47
CA PRO A 293 31.40 -8.31 6.36
C PRO A 293 31.92 -8.71 7.77
N PRO A 294 32.59 -9.88 7.91
CA PRO A 294 33.16 -10.30 9.17
C PRO A 294 34.19 -9.30 9.73
N LEU A 295 34.34 -9.26 11.05
CA LEU A 295 35.37 -8.45 11.70
C LEU A 295 36.77 -8.80 11.17
N GLY A 296 37.51 -7.79 10.72
CA GLY A 296 38.86 -7.96 10.16
C GLY A 296 38.90 -8.32 8.68
N SER A 297 37.78 -8.21 7.95
CA SER A 297 37.78 -8.28 6.48
C SER A 297 38.63 -7.17 5.84
N GLU A 298 39.14 -7.42 4.63
CA GLU A 298 39.86 -6.40 3.84
C GLU A 298 38.96 -5.22 3.43
N SER A 299 37.65 -5.46 3.34
CA SER A 299 36.61 -4.46 3.13
C SER A 299 35.72 -4.41 4.37
N PRO A 300 36.05 -3.56 5.35
CA PRO A 300 35.29 -3.49 6.60
C PRO A 300 33.92 -2.82 6.38
N ALA A 301 32.99 -3.13 7.27
CA ALA A 301 31.71 -2.44 7.36
C ALA A 301 31.93 -0.94 7.62
N VAL A 302 31.07 -0.11 7.06
CA VAL A 302 31.13 1.35 7.18
C VAL A 302 30.04 1.79 8.15
N GLN A 303 30.41 2.52 9.21
CA GLN A 303 29.47 3.10 10.16
C GLN A 303 29.08 4.50 9.71
N CYS A 304 27.83 4.90 9.96
CA CYS A 304 27.47 6.30 9.84
C CYS A 304 28.33 7.14 10.82
N PRO A 305 28.91 8.28 10.39
CA PRO A 305 29.68 9.13 11.30
C PRO A 305 28.80 9.89 12.30
N ASP A 306 27.51 10.06 11.97
CA ASP A 306 26.59 10.93 12.70
C ASP A 306 25.67 10.14 13.66
N CYS A 307 25.36 8.87 13.37
CA CYS A 307 24.57 8.01 14.28
C CYS A 307 25.33 6.75 14.70
N TYR A 308 24.99 6.24 15.89
CA TYR A 308 25.69 5.10 16.49
C TYR A 308 25.22 3.72 16.02
N ASP A 309 24.02 3.64 15.44
CA ASP A 309 23.31 2.37 15.23
C ASP A 309 23.32 1.88 13.78
N THR A 310 23.56 2.77 12.80
CA THR A 310 23.47 2.40 11.38
C THR A 310 24.82 1.95 10.81
N VAL A 311 24.83 0.75 10.22
CA VAL A 311 26.01 0.13 9.60
C VAL A 311 25.71 -0.31 8.18
N PHE A 312 26.66 -0.07 7.28
CA PHE A 312 26.63 -0.44 5.87
C PHE A 312 27.68 -1.52 5.56
N CYS A 313 27.40 -2.41 4.61
CA CYS A 313 28.34 -3.49 4.26
C CYS A 313 29.62 -2.98 3.59
N ASP A 314 29.55 -1.85 2.88
CA ASP A 314 30.68 -1.22 2.18
C ASP A 314 30.43 0.28 1.96
N GLN A 315 31.43 0.97 1.41
CA GLN A 315 31.35 2.40 1.10
C GLN A 315 30.28 2.70 0.05
N PHE A 316 30.05 1.80 -0.91
CA PHE A 316 29.02 1.99 -1.93
C PHE A 316 27.63 2.10 -1.29
N CYS A 317 27.28 1.17 -0.40
CA CYS A 317 26.00 1.22 0.31
C CYS A 317 25.87 2.46 1.21
N ALA A 318 26.97 2.86 1.88
CA ALA A 318 26.98 4.09 2.67
C ALA A 318 26.72 5.33 1.80
N ASP A 319 27.39 5.44 0.65
CA ASP A 319 27.23 6.54 -0.29
C ASP A 319 25.82 6.58 -0.89
N GLN A 320 25.27 5.42 -1.28
CA GLN A 320 23.90 5.32 -1.80
C GLN A 320 22.86 5.71 -0.75
N ALA A 321 23.02 5.22 0.48
CA ALA A 321 22.12 5.56 1.58
C ALA A 321 22.17 7.07 1.88
N GLN A 322 23.37 7.62 2.00
CA GLN A 322 23.57 9.05 2.28
C GLN A 322 22.99 9.95 1.19
N ALA A 323 23.11 9.55 -0.07
CA ALA A 323 22.61 10.33 -1.20
C ALA A 323 21.08 10.27 -1.37
N LEU A 324 20.43 9.22 -0.86
CA LEU A 324 19.06 8.91 -1.28
C LEU A 324 18.03 8.85 -0.16
N TYR A 325 18.38 8.52 1.09
CA TYR A 325 17.39 8.47 2.19
C TYR A 325 17.94 8.73 3.60
N HIS A 326 19.19 8.35 3.90
CA HIS A 326 19.68 8.24 5.27
C HIS A 326 19.56 9.55 6.07
N PRO A 327 19.84 10.74 5.49
CA PRO A 327 19.69 12.00 6.23
C PRO A 327 18.26 12.28 6.73
N ALA A 328 17.23 11.68 6.10
CA ALA A 328 15.85 11.83 6.56
C ALA A 328 15.51 10.96 7.79
N VAL A 329 16.34 9.98 8.12
CA VAL A 329 16.09 9.00 9.21
C VAL A 329 17.25 8.88 10.22
N CYS A 330 18.37 9.54 9.97
CA CYS A 330 19.56 9.53 10.84
C CYS A 330 19.22 10.09 12.23
N GLU A 331 19.56 9.32 13.29
CA GLU A 331 19.25 9.62 14.70
C GLU A 331 17.76 9.78 15.05
N LYS A 332 16.85 9.33 14.17
CA LYS A 332 15.39 9.52 14.35
C LYS A 332 14.66 8.31 14.93
N ASP A 333 15.36 7.22 15.24
CA ASP A 333 14.79 5.99 15.82
C ASP A 333 13.58 5.45 15.00
N VAL A 334 13.59 5.69 13.68
CA VAL A 334 12.57 5.16 12.75
C VAL A 334 12.77 3.66 12.54
N ASP A 335 14.00 3.20 12.69
CA ASP A 335 14.44 1.83 12.51
C ASP A 335 13.97 0.87 13.61
N SER A 336 13.47 1.36 14.75
CA SER A 336 12.85 0.50 15.78
C SER A 336 11.38 0.16 15.49
N ILE A 337 10.72 0.91 14.60
CA ILE A 337 9.32 0.72 14.26
C ILE A 337 9.13 -0.61 13.50
N ALA A 338 8.08 -1.36 13.84
CA ALA A 338 7.69 -2.60 13.17
C ALA A 338 8.79 -3.68 13.10
N LYS A 339 9.73 -3.66 14.05
CA LYS A 339 10.74 -4.71 14.24
C LYS A 339 10.24 -5.84 15.12
N ASP A 340 10.73 -7.05 14.84
CA ASP A 340 10.39 -8.31 15.48
C ASP A 340 8.87 -8.54 15.65
N PRO A 341 8.08 -8.41 14.57
CA PRO A 341 6.62 -8.58 14.62
C PRO A 341 6.23 -10.03 14.95
N ASP A 342 4.94 -10.28 15.18
CA ASP A 342 4.40 -11.63 15.26
C ASP A 342 4.52 -12.38 13.92
N ALA A 343 4.52 -13.71 13.97
CA ALA A 343 4.72 -14.55 12.78
C ALA A 343 3.71 -14.31 11.67
N THR A 344 2.46 -14.03 12.04
CA THR A 344 1.36 -13.74 11.13
C THR A 344 1.45 -12.35 10.50
N GLU A 345 2.21 -11.44 11.09
CA GLU A 345 2.34 -10.05 10.64
C GLU A 345 3.68 -9.75 9.97
N ALA A 346 4.60 -10.71 9.93
CA ALA A 346 5.96 -10.52 9.43
C ALA A 346 6.01 -9.94 8.01
N GLY A 347 5.13 -10.40 7.11
CA GLY A 347 5.04 -9.87 5.74
C GLY A 347 4.46 -8.47 5.69
N GLU A 348 3.50 -8.15 6.56
CA GLU A 348 2.85 -6.84 6.61
C GLU A 348 3.79 -5.76 7.16
N ALA A 349 4.55 -6.10 8.20
CA ALA A 349 5.62 -5.26 8.72
C ALA A 349 6.68 -4.95 7.65
N LEU A 350 7.04 -5.92 6.80
CA LEU A 350 7.98 -5.67 5.71
C LEU A 350 7.43 -4.65 4.69
N HIS A 351 6.15 -4.73 4.30
CA HIS A 351 5.55 -3.74 3.40
C HIS A 351 5.54 -2.34 4.03
N LEU A 352 5.24 -2.22 5.32
CA LEU A 352 5.29 -0.96 6.05
C LEU A 352 6.71 -0.38 6.09
N LEU A 353 7.73 -1.22 6.27
CA LEU A 353 9.13 -0.78 6.25
C LEU A 353 9.59 -0.37 4.84
N LEU A 354 9.07 -1.00 3.78
CA LEU A 354 9.27 -0.53 2.40
C LEU A 354 8.63 0.84 2.19
N LEU A 355 7.41 1.06 2.72
CA LEU A 355 6.78 2.39 2.72
C LEU A 355 7.67 3.41 3.44
N ALA A 356 8.15 3.09 4.65
CA ALA A 356 9.05 3.95 5.42
C ALA A 356 10.30 4.35 4.62
N ARG A 357 10.92 3.38 3.92
CA ARG A 357 12.09 3.63 3.07
C ARG A 357 11.76 4.59 1.93
N VAL A 358 10.62 4.43 1.25
CA VAL A 358 10.19 5.33 0.18
C VAL A 358 9.87 6.74 0.71
N LEU A 359 9.23 6.85 1.87
CA LEU A 359 8.96 8.14 2.52
C LEU A 359 10.26 8.85 2.89
N ALA A 360 11.25 8.14 3.44
CA ALA A 360 12.58 8.66 3.71
C ALA A 360 13.28 9.15 2.44
N MET A 361 13.17 8.39 1.35
CA MET A 361 13.72 8.78 0.06
C MET A 361 13.08 10.06 -0.48
N ALA A 362 11.75 10.13 -0.45
CA ALA A 362 10.99 11.27 -0.92
C ALA A 362 11.26 12.53 -0.09
N ALA A 363 11.34 12.38 1.24
CA ALA A 363 11.66 13.47 2.15
C ALA A 363 13.06 14.02 1.91
N HIS A 364 14.07 13.15 1.81
CA HIS A 364 15.45 13.58 1.58
C HIS A 364 15.64 14.26 0.21
N GLN A 365 14.97 13.74 -0.82
CA GLN A 365 15.05 14.27 -2.19
C GLN A 365 14.07 15.42 -2.45
N GLU A 366 13.23 15.78 -1.47
CA GLU A 366 12.19 16.80 -1.56
C GLU A 366 11.16 16.61 -2.69
N ILE A 367 10.89 15.36 -3.07
CA ILE A 367 9.93 14.98 -4.13
C ILE A 367 8.64 14.38 -3.57
N HIS A 368 7.64 14.16 -4.43
CA HIS A 368 6.46 13.40 -4.07
C HIS A 368 6.80 11.89 -3.93
N PRO A 369 6.25 11.14 -2.95
CA PRO A 369 6.60 9.72 -2.77
C PRO A 369 6.37 8.84 -3.99
N LEU A 370 5.34 9.12 -4.79
CA LEU A 370 5.08 8.39 -6.05
C LEU A 370 6.04 8.76 -7.20
N ASP A 371 6.83 9.82 -7.05
CA ASP A 371 7.87 10.20 -8.01
C ASP A 371 9.23 9.54 -7.73
N VAL A 372 9.39 8.85 -6.59
CA VAL A 372 10.60 8.09 -6.28
C VAL A 372 10.82 7.05 -7.39
N THR A 373 11.98 7.11 -8.05
CA THR A 373 12.27 6.35 -9.28
C THR A 373 12.05 4.85 -9.12
N GLN A 374 12.36 4.31 -7.95
CA GLN A 374 12.26 2.89 -7.61
C GLN A 374 10.81 2.38 -7.54
N VAL A 375 9.82 3.26 -7.45
CA VAL A 375 8.39 2.88 -7.38
C VAL A 375 7.54 3.49 -8.49
N LYS A 376 8.03 4.53 -9.17
CA LYS A 376 7.24 5.25 -10.17
C LYS A 376 6.69 4.34 -11.27
N TYR A 377 7.52 3.46 -11.82
CA TYR A 377 7.21 2.67 -13.03
C TYR A 377 6.88 1.20 -12.78
N ILE A 378 6.89 0.75 -11.53
CA ILE A 378 6.51 -0.63 -11.17
C ILE A 378 4.99 -0.80 -11.24
N TRP A 379 4.57 -2.03 -11.49
CA TRP A 379 3.16 -2.38 -11.63
C TRP A 379 2.42 -2.30 -10.28
N GLY A 380 1.22 -1.71 -10.29
CA GLY A 380 0.37 -1.55 -9.10
C GLY A 380 -0.81 -2.51 -9.03
N ASP A 381 -1.04 -3.32 -10.07
CA ASP A 381 -2.19 -4.24 -10.20
C ASP A 381 -3.53 -3.53 -9.88
N PHE A 382 -3.69 -2.37 -10.52
CA PHE A 382 -4.87 -1.53 -10.35
C PHE A 382 -6.05 -2.11 -11.13
N VAL A 383 -7.18 -2.22 -10.45
CA VAL A 383 -8.47 -2.60 -11.02
C VAL A 383 -9.19 -1.35 -11.54
N ALA A 384 -9.98 -1.49 -12.60
CA ALA A 384 -10.76 -0.37 -13.15
C ALA A 384 -11.77 0.16 -12.12
N SER A 385 -11.88 1.49 -11.99
CA SER A 385 -12.69 2.12 -10.93
C SER A 385 -14.14 1.66 -10.89
N ARG A 386 -14.76 1.40 -12.06
CA ARG A 386 -16.12 0.89 -12.17
C ARG A 386 -16.37 -0.45 -11.44
N ALA A 387 -15.35 -1.31 -11.35
CA ALA A 387 -15.45 -2.61 -10.67
C ALA A 387 -15.36 -2.48 -9.14
N ASN A 388 -14.92 -1.31 -8.66
CA ASN A 388 -14.76 -0.99 -7.25
C ASN A 388 -15.93 -0.17 -6.68
N GLU A 389 -16.87 0.27 -7.51
CA GLU A 389 -18.00 1.11 -7.09
C GLU A 389 -18.97 0.34 -6.19
N ILE A 390 -19.31 0.94 -5.04
CA ILE A 390 -20.32 0.40 -4.14
C ILE A 390 -21.70 0.76 -4.68
N SER A 391 -22.45 -0.24 -5.15
CA SER A 391 -23.86 -0.03 -5.50
C SER A 391 -24.69 0.17 -4.24
N LEU A 392 -25.37 1.32 -4.14
CA LEU A 392 -26.30 1.65 -3.05
C LEU A 392 -27.66 0.93 -3.18
N SER A 393 -27.83 0.09 -4.21
CA SER A 393 -29.08 -0.62 -4.47
C SER A 393 -29.29 -1.77 -3.48
N PRO A 394 -30.50 -1.96 -2.92
CA PRO A 394 -30.85 -3.17 -2.17
C PRO A 394 -30.73 -4.47 -2.98
N ASN A 395 -30.74 -4.36 -4.31
CA ASN A 395 -30.59 -5.48 -5.26
C ASN A 395 -29.21 -5.47 -5.94
N ALA A 396 -28.21 -4.82 -5.33
CA ALA A 396 -26.85 -4.84 -5.83
C ALA A 396 -26.35 -6.27 -6.04
N GLY A 397 -25.55 -6.46 -7.10
CA GLY A 397 -24.90 -7.73 -7.42
C GLY A 397 -23.85 -8.14 -6.36
N PRO A 398 -22.95 -9.07 -6.71
CA PRO A 398 -21.87 -9.46 -5.80
C PRO A 398 -21.05 -8.24 -5.33
N PRO A 399 -20.42 -8.32 -4.14
CA PRO A 399 -19.71 -7.20 -3.54
C PRO A 399 -18.54 -6.70 -4.42
N PRO A 400 -18.07 -5.45 -4.21
CA PRO A 400 -16.95 -4.87 -4.96
C PRO A 400 -15.68 -5.74 -4.90
N GLU A 401 -14.89 -5.73 -5.97
CA GLU A 401 -13.61 -6.45 -6.05
C GLU A 401 -12.48 -5.66 -5.35
N TRP A 402 -12.54 -5.59 -4.02
CA TRP A 402 -11.50 -4.95 -3.23
C TRP A 402 -10.32 -5.89 -2.97
N THR A 403 -9.15 -5.53 -3.47
CA THR A 403 -7.96 -6.39 -3.50
C THR A 403 -6.75 -5.84 -2.74
N LEU A 404 -6.81 -4.61 -2.19
CA LEU A 404 -5.72 -4.07 -1.37
C LEU A 404 -5.95 -4.41 0.11
N PRO A 405 -5.09 -5.21 0.76
CA PRO A 405 -5.19 -5.45 2.21
C PRO A 405 -5.00 -4.16 3.01
N PHE A 406 -5.84 -3.98 4.02
CA PHE A 406 -5.92 -2.75 4.80
C PHE A 406 -6.13 -3.05 6.28
N SER A 407 -5.40 -2.32 7.12
CA SER A 407 -5.66 -2.20 8.56
C SER A 407 -5.46 -0.76 9.01
N PHE A 408 -6.14 -0.36 10.08
CA PHE A 408 -5.94 0.97 10.67
C PHE A 408 -4.47 1.19 11.06
N THR A 409 -3.86 0.21 11.74
CA THR A 409 -2.49 0.30 12.24
C THR A 409 -1.45 0.43 11.12
N TYR A 410 -1.52 -0.41 10.08
CA TYR A 410 -0.48 -0.44 9.04
C TYR A 410 -0.73 0.57 7.90
N ASN A 411 -1.96 1.03 7.67
CA ASN A 411 -2.27 1.95 6.57
C ASN A 411 -2.49 3.40 7.00
N ILE A 412 -2.79 3.65 8.28
CA ILE A 412 -3.05 5.01 8.79
C ILE A 412 -2.10 5.33 9.95
N GLU A 413 -2.25 4.66 11.10
CA GLU A 413 -1.60 5.07 12.36
C GLU A 413 -0.07 5.02 12.27
N THR A 414 0.49 3.87 11.90
CA THR A 414 1.95 3.69 11.90
C THR A 414 2.65 4.48 10.79
N PRO A 415 2.11 4.59 9.56
CA PRO A 415 2.65 5.51 8.55
C PRO A 415 2.70 6.97 9.01
N LEU A 416 1.66 7.45 9.72
CA LEU A 416 1.66 8.80 10.28
C LEU A 416 2.72 8.94 11.40
N HIS A 417 2.83 7.93 12.27
CA HIS A 417 3.86 7.90 13.31
C HIS A 417 5.29 7.91 12.75
N ILE A 418 5.53 7.20 11.64
CA ILE A 418 6.82 7.21 10.92
C ILE A 418 7.14 8.63 10.46
N LEU A 419 6.17 9.35 9.89
CA LEU A 419 6.37 10.73 9.45
C LEU A 419 6.69 11.66 10.62
N GLU A 420 5.98 11.54 11.73
CA GLU A 420 6.26 12.32 12.95
C GLU A 420 7.66 12.05 13.48
N LYS A 421 8.08 10.78 13.54
CA LYS A 421 9.46 10.39 13.90
C LYS A 421 10.50 10.96 12.94
N MET A 422 10.14 11.15 11.68
CA MET A 422 10.97 11.82 10.68
C MET A 422 10.97 13.35 10.78
N ASP A 423 10.33 13.93 11.80
CA ASP A 423 10.06 15.37 11.96
C ASP A 423 9.24 15.98 10.81
N ILE A 424 8.37 15.17 10.20
CA ILE A 424 7.47 15.61 9.13
C ILE A 424 6.10 15.88 9.74
N ASN A 425 5.67 17.14 9.66
CA ASN A 425 4.34 17.53 10.09
C ASN A 425 3.26 16.91 9.19
N ILE A 426 2.43 16.04 9.76
CA ILE A 426 1.41 15.25 9.04
C ILE A 426 0.23 16.08 8.50
N TYR A 427 0.11 17.35 8.91
CA TYR A 427 -0.93 18.27 8.47
C TYR A 427 -0.46 19.14 7.30
N THR A 428 0.70 19.79 7.45
CA THR A 428 1.23 20.70 6.41
C THR A 428 1.80 19.97 5.20
N SER A 429 2.11 18.68 5.34
CA SER A 429 2.64 17.85 4.27
C SER A 429 1.58 17.02 3.52
N LEU A 430 0.29 17.35 3.70
CA LEU A 430 -0.85 16.61 3.13
C LEU A 430 -0.75 16.39 1.61
N SER A 431 -0.20 17.35 0.87
CA SER A 431 -0.01 17.22 -0.59
C SER A 431 0.90 16.07 -1.02
N ARG A 432 1.76 15.58 -0.11
CA ARG A 432 2.72 14.48 -0.35
C ARG A 432 2.39 13.23 0.46
N HIS A 433 1.69 13.37 1.58
CA HIS A 433 1.50 12.32 2.57
C HIS A 433 0.02 12.06 2.89
N ASP A 434 -0.87 12.21 1.91
CA ASP A 434 -2.27 11.81 2.06
C ASP A 434 -2.40 10.27 2.03
N ILE A 435 -3.47 9.70 2.62
CA ILE A 435 -3.60 8.24 2.78
C ILE A 435 -3.68 7.51 1.43
N TRP A 436 -4.24 8.14 0.41
CA TRP A 436 -4.29 7.57 -0.94
C TRP A 436 -2.88 7.38 -1.53
N VAL A 437 -1.90 8.18 -1.12
CA VAL A 437 -0.49 8.03 -1.52
C VAL A 437 0.08 6.74 -0.94
N PHE A 438 -0.16 6.49 0.35
CA PHE A 438 0.30 5.28 1.02
C PHE A 438 -0.36 4.03 0.41
N ASN A 439 -1.67 4.06 0.18
CA ASN A 439 -2.40 2.96 -0.45
C ASN A 439 -1.92 2.69 -1.89
N THR A 440 -1.57 3.74 -2.64
CA THR A 440 -0.96 3.60 -3.98
C THR A 440 0.42 2.93 -3.91
N LEU A 441 1.25 3.30 -2.93
CA LEU A 441 2.55 2.67 -2.71
C LEU A 441 2.41 1.21 -2.28
N TYR A 442 1.52 0.90 -1.34
CA TYR A 442 1.22 -0.48 -0.94
C TYR A 442 0.73 -1.33 -2.11
N SER A 443 -0.11 -0.77 -2.99
CA SER A 443 -0.56 -1.43 -4.21
C SER A 443 0.62 -1.80 -5.12
N LYS A 444 1.64 -0.93 -5.20
CA LYS A 444 2.85 -1.18 -5.98
C LYS A 444 3.77 -2.22 -5.34
N PHE A 445 3.91 -2.24 -4.01
CA PHE A 445 4.79 -3.21 -3.34
C PHE A 445 4.31 -4.65 -3.43
N ARG A 446 3.02 -4.91 -3.19
CA ARG A 446 2.50 -6.27 -2.98
C ARG A 446 2.61 -7.21 -4.20
N GLY A 447 2.73 -6.67 -5.41
CA GLY A 447 2.92 -7.45 -6.64
C GLY A 447 4.35 -7.45 -7.18
N THR A 448 5.28 -6.72 -6.57
CA THR A 448 6.62 -6.49 -7.16
C THR A 448 7.77 -6.60 -6.18
N ALA A 449 7.50 -6.54 -4.87
CA ALA A 449 8.50 -6.78 -3.84
C ALA A 449 8.83 -8.27 -3.78
N SER A 450 10.12 -8.58 -3.69
CA SER A 450 10.61 -9.90 -3.34
C SER A 450 10.78 -9.99 -1.83
N ALA A 451 10.64 -11.20 -1.27
CA ALA A 451 10.88 -11.45 0.15
C ALA A 451 11.80 -12.65 0.33
N ARG A 452 12.76 -12.52 1.24
CA ARG A 452 13.67 -13.59 1.66
C ARG A 452 13.12 -14.19 2.93
N LYS A 453 13.05 -15.52 2.97
CA LYS A 453 12.73 -16.26 4.19
C LYS A 453 14.01 -16.55 4.96
N ASN A 454 13.98 -16.32 6.27
CA ASN A 454 15.07 -16.71 7.14
C ASN A 454 15.19 -18.24 7.16
N PRO A 455 16.38 -18.81 6.85
CA PRO A 455 16.56 -20.26 6.88
C PRO A 455 16.35 -20.90 8.26
N ARG A 456 16.44 -20.13 9.35
CA ARG A 456 16.36 -20.65 10.73
C ARG A 456 14.92 -20.86 11.21
N ASP A 457 13.99 -19.98 10.85
CA ASP A 457 12.60 -20.04 11.31
C ASP A 457 11.55 -20.03 10.18
N GLY A 458 11.99 -19.92 8.92
CA GLY A 458 11.13 -19.93 7.74
C GLY A 458 10.29 -18.66 7.55
N ARG A 459 10.45 -17.65 8.40
CA ARG A 459 9.67 -16.40 8.35
C ARG A 459 10.30 -15.41 7.38
N PRO A 460 9.49 -14.60 6.66
CA PRO A 460 10.04 -13.52 5.86
C PRO A 460 10.67 -12.47 6.77
N ASP A 461 11.93 -12.13 6.52
CA ASP A 461 12.70 -11.21 7.35
C ASP A 461 13.34 -10.04 6.59
N VAL A 462 13.46 -10.16 5.27
CA VAL A 462 13.87 -9.09 4.37
C VAL A 462 12.90 -9.00 3.20
N ALA A 463 12.54 -7.78 2.80
CA ALA A 463 11.84 -7.50 1.56
C ALA A 463 12.57 -6.42 0.78
N ALA A 464 12.51 -6.49 -0.54
CA ALA A 464 13.08 -5.49 -1.43
C ALA A 464 12.23 -5.30 -2.68
N VAL A 465 12.18 -4.06 -3.15
CA VAL A 465 11.63 -3.71 -4.47
C VAL A 465 12.77 -3.68 -5.47
N HIS A 466 12.62 -4.44 -6.55
CA HIS A 466 13.58 -4.55 -7.64
C HIS A 466 12.93 -4.03 -8.94
N PRO A 467 12.98 -2.71 -9.18
CA PRO A 467 12.25 -2.04 -10.26
C PRO A 467 12.41 -2.64 -11.66
N PHE A 468 13.56 -3.24 -11.97
CA PHE A 468 13.85 -3.80 -13.29
C PHE A 468 13.70 -5.32 -13.33
N TRP A 469 14.05 -6.04 -12.27
CA TRP A 469 13.78 -7.47 -12.14
C TRP A 469 12.28 -7.78 -12.26
N CYS A 470 11.40 -6.97 -11.66
CA CYS A 470 9.95 -7.20 -11.69
C CYS A 470 9.31 -6.91 -13.07
N LEU A 471 10.09 -6.42 -14.05
CA LEU A 471 9.64 -6.26 -15.44
C LEU A 471 9.87 -7.53 -16.28
N ALA A 472 10.69 -8.48 -15.80
CA ALA A 472 10.89 -9.76 -16.47
C ALA A 472 9.73 -10.69 -16.12
N ASN A 473 8.82 -10.91 -17.07
CA ASN A 473 7.56 -11.61 -16.83
C ASN A 473 7.74 -13.06 -16.39
N HIS A 474 6.74 -13.58 -15.71
CA HIS A 474 6.73 -14.94 -15.19
C HIS A 474 6.48 -16.00 -16.27
N ASP A 475 7.25 -17.08 -16.25
CA ASP A 475 6.96 -18.35 -16.92
C ASP A 475 7.32 -19.53 -16.00
N CYS A 476 6.54 -20.61 -16.01
CA CYS A 476 6.85 -21.80 -15.20
C CYS A 476 7.97 -22.67 -15.81
N ASN A 477 8.37 -22.44 -17.05
CA ASN A 477 9.60 -22.93 -17.66
C ASN A 477 10.50 -21.73 -17.99
N PRO A 478 11.04 -21.00 -17.02
CA PRO A 478 11.78 -19.75 -17.26
C PRO A 478 13.09 -19.98 -18.04
N ASN A 479 13.60 -18.93 -18.71
CA ASN A 479 14.94 -18.94 -19.31
C ASN A 479 16.02 -18.34 -18.40
N VAL A 480 15.62 -17.67 -17.31
CA VAL A 480 16.52 -17.21 -16.26
C VAL A 480 16.24 -17.87 -14.91
N THR A 481 17.22 -17.80 -14.03
CA THR A 481 17.10 -18.04 -12.59
C THR A 481 17.64 -16.82 -11.86
N TRP A 482 17.36 -16.71 -10.57
CA TRP A 482 17.83 -15.58 -9.78
C TRP A 482 18.33 -15.97 -8.40
N ASP A 483 19.17 -15.11 -7.84
CA ASP A 483 19.64 -15.16 -6.46
C ASP A 483 19.66 -13.73 -5.89
N TRP A 484 19.46 -13.61 -4.58
CA TRP A 484 19.39 -12.32 -3.89
C TRP A 484 20.15 -12.33 -2.55
N GLY A 485 21.21 -11.54 -2.49
CA GLY A 485 22.09 -11.36 -1.32
C GLY A 485 22.67 -9.95 -1.24
N GLY A 486 21.80 -8.93 -1.28
CA GLY A 486 22.16 -7.50 -1.31
C GLY A 486 22.15 -6.88 -2.71
N ARG A 487 22.28 -7.70 -3.75
CA ARG A 487 21.97 -7.35 -5.15
C ARG A 487 21.10 -8.44 -5.76
N MET A 488 20.20 -8.06 -6.65
CA MET A 488 19.36 -8.99 -7.42
C MET A 488 20.08 -9.35 -8.71
N VAL A 489 20.29 -10.65 -8.96
CA VAL A 489 21.00 -11.11 -10.15
C VAL A 489 20.13 -12.10 -10.93
N LEU A 490 19.75 -11.75 -12.16
CA LEU A 490 19.21 -12.70 -13.13
C LEU A 490 20.37 -13.36 -13.88
N LYS A 491 20.39 -14.69 -13.92
CA LYS A 491 21.33 -15.48 -14.72
C LYS A 491 20.59 -16.31 -15.75
N ALA A 492 21.08 -16.32 -16.98
CA ALA A 492 20.57 -17.23 -18.01
C ALA A 492 20.79 -18.67 -17.54
N ARG A 493 19.74 -19.49 -17.60
CA ARG A 493 19.87 -20.89 -17.19
C ARG A 493 20.84 -21.61 -18.11
N GLU A 494 21.57 -22.58 -17.56
CA GLU A 494 22.40 -23.50 -18.35
C GLU A 494 21.54 -24.52 -19.11
N LYS A 495 20.36 -24.83 -18.56
CA LYS A 495 19.40 -25.79 -19.08
C LYS A 495 17.97 -25.37 -18.70
N ARG A 496 16.99 -25.62 -19.58
CA ARG A 496 15.57 -25.37 -19.28
C ARG A 496 15.04 -26.32 -18.23
N VAL A 497 14.02 -25.87 -17.48
CA VAL A 497 13.41 -26.65 -16.38
C VAL A 497 12.71 -27.89 -16.93
N VAL A 498 12.02 -27.75 -18.07
CA VAL A 498 11.35 -28.85 -18.76
C VAL A 498 11.84 -28.98 -20.21
N GLY A 499 11.72 -30.19 -20.76
CA GLY A 499 11.98 -30.48 -22.17
C GLY A 499 13.45 -30.78 -22.54
N ASP A 500 14.35 -30.91 -21.57
CA ASP A 500 15.78 -31.24 -21.78
C ASP A 500 16.51 -30.27 -22.75
N ALA A 501 15.96 -29.07 -22.94
CA ALA A 501 16.46 -28.09 -23.90
C ALA A 501 17.69 -27.34 -23.35
N PRO A 502 18.66 -26.99 -24.22
CA PRO A 502 19.81 -26.18 -23.82
C PRO A 502 19.35 -24.80 -23.32
N GLY A 503 20.11 -24.25 -22.39
CA GLY A 503 19.88 -22.90 -21.87
C GLY A 503 20.42 -21.79 -22.78
N GLY A 504 20.64 -20.61 -22.19
CA GLY A 504 20.93 -19.38 -22.92
C GLY A 504 19.67 -18.72 -23.50
N ILE A 505 19.84 -17.56 -24.13
CA ILE A 505 18.75 -16.72 -24.63
C ILE A 505 19.16 -16.13 -25.99
N LYS A 506 18.26 -16.15 -26.98
CA LYS A 506 18.54 -15.59 -28.30
C LYS A 506 18.18 -14.11 -28.39
N SER A 507 18.87 -13.39 -29.27
CA SER A 507 18.49 -12.02 -29.64
C SER A 507 17.02 -11.99 -30.06
N GLY A 508 16.26 -11.08 -29.44
CA GLY A 508 14.83 -10.93 -29.68
C GLY A 508 13.93 -11.70 -28.72
N ASP A 509 14.44 -12.71 -27.99
CA ASP A 509 13.65 -13.45 -27.01
C ASP A 509 13.33 -12.61 -25.77
N GLU A 510 12.17 -12.86 -25.17
CA GLU A 510 11.80 -12.30 -23.88
C GLU A 510 12.59 -12.99 -22.76
N ILE A 511 13.03 -12.22 -21.76
CA ILE A 511 13.60 -12.71 -20.51
C ILE A 511 12.44 -13.12 -19.61
N LEU A 512 12.27 -14.44 -19.45
CA LEU A 512 11.18 -15.06 -18.71
C LEU A 512 11.69 -15.56 -17.36
N ASN A 513 11.22 -14.93 -16.30
CA ASN A 513 11.59 -15.15 -14.91
C ASN A 513 10.60 -16.10 -14.19
N HIS A 514 10.87 -16.43 -12.93
CA HIS A 514 9.94 -17.19 -12.08
C HIS A 514 9.72 -16.52 -10.71
N TYR A 515 8.44 -16.39 -10.31
CA TYR A 515 8.02 -15.78 -9.04
C TYR A 515 7.55 -16.82 -8.01
N CYS A 516 7.45 -18.07 -8.44
CA CYS A 516 7.15 -19.21 -7.60
C CYS A 516 8.27 -20.26 -7.74
N ASP A 517 8.22 -21.26 -6.88
CA ASP A 517 9.02 -22.47 -7.03
C ASP A 517 8.48 -23.28 -8.23
N VAL A 518 9.32 -23.42 -9.25
CA VAL A 518 8.99 -24.06 -10.53
C VAL A 518 8.96 -25.59 -10.45
N ASP A 519 9.43 -26.17 -9.34
CA ASP A 519 9.40 -27.60 -9.09
C ASP A 519 8.05 -28.06 -8.49
N LEU A 520 7.20 -27.11 -8.05
CA LEU A 520 5.87 -27.40 -7.52
C LEU A 520 4.91 -27.90 -8.62
N PRO A 521 3.88 -28.72 -8.28
CA PRO A 521 2.80 -29.09 -9.20
C PRO A 521 1.99 -27.88 -9.70
N VAL A 522 1.37 -28.01 -10.89
CA VAL A 522 0.62 -26.92 -11.55
C VAL A 522 -0.41 -26.23 -10.65
N GLN A 523 -1.17 -26.99 -9.86
CA GLN A 523 -2.17 -26.44 -8.96
C GLN A 523 -1.53 -25.49 -7.94
N GLN A 524 -0.46 -25.92 -7.27
CA GLN A 524 0.23 -25.12 -6.26
C GLN A 524 0.91 -23.90 -6.88
N ARG A 525 1.46 -24.02 -8.10
CA ARG A 525 2.00 -22.86 -8.83
C ARG A 525 0.92 -21.83 -9.15
N ARG A 526 -0.28 -22.27 -9.57
CA ARG A 526 -1.42 -21.38 -9.86
C ARG A 526 -1.99 -20.71 -8.60
N GLU A 527 -2.07 -21.44 -7.49
CA GLU A 527 -2.45 -20.87 -6.19
C GLU A 527 -1.46 -19.77 -5.74
N TRP A 528 -0.15 -19.97 -5.93
CA TRP A 528 0.86 -18.95 -5.66
C TRP A 528 0.77 -17.75 -6.63
N ALA A 529 0.46 -18.01 -7.90
CA ALA A 529 0.28 -16.99 -8.92
C ALA A 529 -0.89 -16.05 -8.63
N CYS A 530 -1.98 -16.51 -8.00
CA CYS A 530 -3.08 -15.62 -7.59
C CYS A 530 -2.60 -14.42 -6.76
N GLY A 531 -1.68 -14.66 -5.82
CA GLY A 531 -1.11 -13.59 -5.00
C GLY A 531 -0.07 -12.74 -5.73
N SER A 532 0.86 -13.40 -6.44
CA SER A 532 2.03 -12.72 -7.04
C SER A 532 1.78 -12.09 -8.41
N LEU A 533 0.83 -12.63 -9.19
CA LEU A 533 0.46 -12.16 -10.53
C LEU A 533 -0.95 -11.57 -10.60
N GLY A 534 -1.77 -11.73 -9.56
CA GLY A 534 -3.18 -11.33 -9.58
C GLY A 534 -4.12 -12.37 -10.23
N GLY A 535 -3.62 -13.58 -10.54
CA GLY A 535 -4.43 -14.68 -11.07
C GLY A 535 -3.62 -15.90 -11.50
N TRP A 536 -4.29 -16.90 -12.07
CA TRP A 536 -3.66 -18.16 -12.48
C TRP A 536 -2.66 -17.96 -13.63
N CYS A 537 -1.48 -18.55 -13.51
CA CYS A 537 -0.49 -18.56 -14.58
C CYS A 537 -1.01 -19.34 -15.81
N MET A 538 -1.00 -18.66 -16.97
CA MET A 538 -1.47 -19.16 -18.26
C MET A 538 -0.32 -19.53 -19.22
N CYS A 539 0.90 -19.71 -18.72
CA CYS A 539 2.02 -20.15 -19.56
C CYS A 539 1.77 -21.55 -20.14
N GLN A 540 2.44 -21.88 -21.25
CA GLN A 540 2.24 -23.14 -21.96
C GLN A 540 2.42 -24.36 -21.04
N ARG A 541 3.46 -24.36 -20.18
CA ARG A 541 3.71 -25.45 -19.22
C ARG A 541 2.52 -25.67 -18.28
N CYS A 542 1.93 -24.62 -17.74
CA CYS A 542 0.78 -24.75 -16.84
C CYS A 542 -0.45 -25.30 -17.56
N ARG A 543 -0.70 -24.85 -18.79
CA ARG A 543 -1.85 -25.35 -19.59
C ARG A 543 -1.69 -26.82 -19.94
N ASP A 544 -0.50 -27.24 -20.39
CA ASP A 544 -0.21 -28.63 -20.75
C ASP A 544 -0.32 -29.57 -19.54
N GLU A 545 0.24 -29.17 -18.38
CA GLU A 545 0.17 -29.96 -17.15
C GLU A 545 -1.27 -30.04 -16.60
N ALA A 546 -2.05 -28.95 -16.67
CA ALA A 546 -3.44 -28.93 -16.22
C ALA A 546 -4.35 -29.81 -17.10
N ALA A 547 -4.18 -29.76 -18.42
CA ALA A 547 -4.93 -30.61 -19.35
C ALA A 547 -4.66 -32.11 -19.10
N THR A 548 -3.39 -32.46 -18.87
CA THR A 548 -3.01 -33.86 -18.57
C THR A 548 -3.59 -34.36 -17.25
N ALA A 549 -3.70 -33.49 -16.23
CA ALA A 549 -4.30 -33.85 -14.95
C ALA A 549 -5.81 -34.14 -15.07
N MET A 550 -6.53 -33.38 -15.90
CA MET A 550 -7.96 -33.59 -16.15
C MET A 550 -8.25 -34.94 -16.84
N ASP A 551 -7.38 -35.38 -17.75
CA ASP A 551 -7.52 -36.66 -18.46
C ASP A 551 -7.25 -37.89 -17.57
N CYS A 552 -6.65 -37.72 -16.39
CA CYS A 552 -6.33 -38.80 -15.45
C CYS A 552 -7.36 -38.99 -14.33
N ASP A 553 -8.22 -37.99 -14.09
CA ASP A 553 -9.29 -38.01 -13.08
C ASP A 553 -10.69 -38.32 -13.68
N GLY A 554 -10.78 -38.52 -15.01
CA GLY A 554 -11.97 -38.98 -15.74
C GLY A 554 -11.89 -40.46 -16.13
#